data_AF-A0A957DVD3-F1
#
_entry.id   AF-A0A957DVD3-F1
#
_cell.length_a   1.000
_cell.length_b   1.000
_cell.length_c   1.000
_cell.angle_alpha   90.00
_cell.angle_beta   90.00
_cell.angle_gamma   90.00
#
_symmetry.space_group_name_H-M   'P 1'
#
loop_
_entity.id
_entity.type
_entity.pdbx_description
1 polymer ?
#
loop_
_entity_poly.entity_id
_entity_poly.type
_entity_poly.pdbx_seq_one_letter_code
_entity_poly.pdbx_strand_id
1 'polypeptide(L)'
;ALSVLLFAVPITIVRADSGYFTTAIMTFIRDGLQATCMIDYNLRRKGKRFLATLFFLDQWHFHMGPRAIIERHFAWAKRYFGLESARWRGLVAAYQHTALVYSVMLGVALTAHRLQRPELAGSRTKVLAMKTLP
;
A
#
# COMPACT_ATOMS: atom_id res chain seq x y z
N ALA A 1 -14.05 -2.06 23.39
CA ALA A 1 -15.10 -2.98 23.87
C ALA A 1 -16.49 -2.36 23.72
N LEU A 2 -16.75 -1.18 24.31
CA LEU A 2 -18.05 -0.49 24.24
C LEU A 2 -18.57 -0.25 22.81
N SER A 3 -17.71 0.20 21.89
CA SER A 3 -18.07 0.45 20.49
C SER A 3 -18.44 -0.81 19.69
N VAL A 4 -17.91 -1.99 20.03
CA VAL A 4 -18.28 -3.24 19.33
C VAL A 4 -19.67 -3.70 19.79
N LEU A 5 -19.94 -3.59 21.09
CA LEU A 5 -21.24 -3.88 21.68
C LEU A 5 -22.33 -2.91 21.21
N LEU A 6 -22.00 -1.62 21.10
CA LEU A 6 -22.96 -0.57 20.75
C LEU A 6 -23.31 -0.53 19.26
N PHE A 7 -22.39 -0.89 18.37
CA PHE A 7 -22.61 -0.74 16.93
C PHE A 7 -22.85 -2.06 16.18
N ALA A 8 -22.74 -3.22 16.85
CA ALA A 8 -22.96 -4.55 16.27
C ALA A 8 -22.28 -4.80 14.91
N VAL A 9 -21.22 -4.05 14.60
CA VAL A 9 -20.51 -4.20 13.34
C VAL A 9 -19.62 -5.45 13.45
N PRO A 10 -19.78 -6.43 12.56
CA PRO A 10 -18.93 -7.62 12.58
C PRO A 10 -17.49 -7.20 12.23
N ILE A 11 -16.63 -7.18 13.24
CA ILE A 11 -15.20 -6.95 13.05
C ILE A 11 -14.58 -8.29 12.66
N THR A 12 -14.27 -8.46 11.37
CA THR A 12 -13.67 -9.71 10.87
C THR A 12 -12.15 -9.68 10.92
N ILE A 13 -11.54 -8.51 10.72
CA ILE A 13 -10.08 -8.35 10.65
C ILE A 13 -9.65 -7.12 11.46
N VAL A 14 -8.67 -7.31 12.34
CA VAL A 14 -7.99 -6.23 13.07
C VAL A 14 -6.57 -6.10 12.54
N ARG A 15 -6.29 -4.97 11.86
CA ARG A 15 -4.97 -4.68 11.27
C ARG A 15 -4.23 -3.62 12.08
N ALA A 16 -2.98 -3.90 12.46
CA ALA A 16 -2.10 -2.91 13.08
C ALA A 16 -0.61 -3.25 12.85
N ASP A 17 0.29 -2.33 13.20
CA ASP A 17 1.73 -2.62 13.27
C ASP A 17 2.02 -3.59 14.43
N SER A 18 2.98 -4.48 14.22
CA SER A 18 3.59 -5.38 15.22
C SER A 18 3.86 -4.74 16.59
N GLY A 19 4.09 -3.42 16.66
CA GLY A 19 4.29 -2.68 17.91
C GLY A 19 3.10 -2.75 18.87
N TYR A 20 1.88 -2.77 18.33
CA TYR A 20 0.64 -2.73 19.10
C TYR A 20 0.18 -4.10 19.59
N PHE A 21 0.74 -5.19 19.06
CA PHE A 21 0.31 -6.54 19.43
C PHE A 21 1.09 -7.04 20.65
N THR A 22 0.34 -7.43 21.67
CA THR A 22 0.78 -8.25 22.81
C THR A 22 -0.05 -9.54 22.82
N THR A 23 0.42 -10.56 23.53
CA THR A 23 -0.33 -11.81 23.69
C THR A 23 -1.75 -11.56 24.23
N ALA A 24 -1.89 -10.70 25.24
CA ALA A 24 -3.20 -10.33 25.80
C ALA A 24 -4.13 -9.67 24.76
N ILE A 25 -3.62 -8.77 23.92
CA ILE A 25 -4.40 -8.11 22.86
C ILE A 25 -4.82 -9.12 21.80
N MET A 26 -3.93 -10.03 21.41
CA MET A 26 -4.26 -11.06 20.41
C MET A 26 -5.32 -12.04 20.91
N THR A 27 -5.22 -12.46 22.18
CA THR A 27 -6.25 -13.27 22.85
C THR A 27 -7.58 -12.53 22.88
N PHE A 28 -7.59 -11.24 23.22
CA PHE A 28 -8.82 -10.44 23.20
C PHE A 28 -9.43 -10.31 21.79
N ILE A 29 -8.61 -10.13 20.75
CA ILE A 29 -9.10 -10.04 19.37
C ILE A 29 -9.69 -11.39 18.91
N ARG A 30 -9.02 -12.50 19.21
CA ARG A 30 -9.48 -13.84 18.81
C ARG A 30 -10.71 -14.28 19.61
N ASP A 31 -10.64 -14.16 20.94
CA ASP A 31 -11.62 -14.78 21.83
C ASP A 31 -12.76 -13.81 22.18
N GLY A 32 -12.48 -12.50 22.24
CA GLY A 32 -13.47 -11.46 22.54
C GLY A 32 -14.16 -10.88 21.30
N LEU A 33 -13.42 -10.67 20.21
CA LEU A 33 -13.98 -10.10 18.97
C LEU A 33 -14.29 -11.15 17.90
N GLN A 34 -13.85 -12.41 18.07
CA GLN A 34 -13.90 -13.46 17.04
C GLN A 34 -13.31 -12.99 15.70
N ALA A 35 -12.29 -12.13 15.77
CA ALA A 35 -11.66 -11.50 14.62
C ALA A 35 -10.27 -12.08 14.35
N THR A 36 -9.81 -11.97 13.11
CA THR A 36 -8.44 -12.36 12.72
C THR A 36 -7.48 -11.19 12.90
N CYS A 37 -6.31 -11.45 13.52
CA CYS A 37 -5.23 -10.47 13.61
C CYS A 37 -4.45 -10.42 12.29
N MET A 38 -4.39 -9.25 11.65
CA MET A 38 -3.53 -9.01 10.50
C MET A 38 -2.36 -8.12 10.93
N ILE A 39 -1.17 -8.71 11.04
CA ILE A 39 -0.02 -8.06 11.66
C ILE A 39 0.95 -7.59 10.58
N ASP A 40 1.23 -6.29 10.51
CA ASP A 40 2.34 -5.79 9.72
C ASP A 40 3.65 -6.07 10.49
N TYR A 41 4.30 -7.18 10.14
CA TYR A 41 5.49 -7.66 10.84
C TYR A 41 6.77 -7.21 10.16
N ASN A 42 7.58 -6.42 10.85
CA ASN A 42 8.93 -6.13 10.38
C ASN A 42 9.91 -7.18 10.90
N LEU A 43 10.42 -8.05 10.01
CA LEU A 43 11.42 -9.09 10.31
C LEU A 43 12.67 -8.55 11.03
N ARG A 44 12.99 -7.26 10.88
CA ARG A 44 14.16 -6.63 11.50
C ARG A 44 13.92 -6.14 12.93
N ARG A 45 12.68 -6.15 13.42
CA ARG A 45 12.33 -5.62 14.75
C ARG A 45 12.64 -6.65 15.84
N LYS A 46 13.58 -6.33 16.73
CA LYS A 46 13.91 -7.17 17.91
C LYS A 46 12.74 -7.16 18.91
N GLY A 47 12.46 -8.32 19.54
CA GLY A 47 11.54 -8.43 20.68
C GLY A 47 10.12 -8.94 20.39
N LYS A 48 9.75 -9.21 19.13
CA LYS A 48 8.41 -9.73 18.76
C LYS A 48 8.47 -11.11 18.08
N ARG A 49 9.40 -11.98 18.50
CA ARG A 49 9.56 -13.33 17.92
C ARG A 49 8.32 -14.21 18.06
N PHE A 50 7.51 -13.99 19.08
CA PHE A 50 6.24 -14.71 19.26
C PHE A 50 5.22 -14.46 18.13
N LEU A 51 5.39 -13.39 17.33
CA LEU A 51 4.58 -13.11 16.15
C LEU A 51 5.08 -13.85 14.90
N ALA A 52 6.30 -14.40 14.92
CA ALA A 52 6.91 -15.11 13.79
C ALA A 52 6.49 -16.58 13.73
N THR A 53 5.19 -16.85 13.80
CA THR A 53 4.64 -18.19 13.53
C THR A 53 4.46 -18.38 12.01
N LEU A 54 4.45 -19.63 11.53
CA LEU A 54 4.22 -19.92 10.11
C LEU A 54 2.93 -19.27 9.58
N PHE A 55 1.84 -19.35 10.35
CA PHE A 55 0.58 -18.69 10.02
C PHE A 55 0.72 -17.18 9.79
N PHE A 56 1.37 -16.46 10.70
CA PHE A 56 1.56 -15.01 10.57
C PHE A 56 2.54 -14.65 9.46
N LEU A 57 3.57 -15.47 9.23
CA LEU A 57 4.51 -15.27 8.13
C LEU A 57 3.83 -15.47 6.77
N ASP A 58 2.97 -16.47 6.64
CA ASP A 58 2.21 -16.72 5.41
C ASP A 58 1.22 -15.58 5.12
N GLN A 59 0.46 -15.13 6.14
CA GLN A 59 -0.38 -13.94 5.99
C GLN A 59 0.44 -12.71 5.61
N TRP A 60 1.58 -12.50 6.29
CA TRP A 60 2.45 -11.37 6.01
C TRP A 60 2.98 -11.39 4.56
N HIS A 61 3.47 -12.53 4.08
CA HIS A 61 3.93 -12.69 2.70
C HIS A 61 2.81 -12.44 1.68
N PHE A 62 1.62 -12.99 1.92
CA PHE A 62 0.46 -12.79 1.05
C PHE A 62 0.11 -11.31 0.90
N HIS A 63 0.14 -10.55 1.99
CA HIS A 63 -0.22 -9.13 1.98
C HIS A 63 0.93 -8.20 1.55
N MET A 64 2.18 -8.62 1.72
CA MET A 64 3.35 -7.81 1.33
C MET A 64 3.51 -7.70 -0.19
N GLY A 65 3.12 -8.72 -0.96
CA GLY A 65 3.19 -8.68 -2.42
C GLY A 65 2.46 -7.47 -3.03
N PRO A 66 1.13 -7.35 -2.83
CA PRO A 66 0.35 -6.21 -3.33
C PRO A 66 0.83 -4.87 -2.77
N ARG A 67 1.17 -4.81 -1.47
CA ARG A 67 1.68 -3.59 -0.83
C ARG A 67 2.97 -3.11 -1.47
N ALA A 68 3.93 -4.01 -1.67
CA ALA A 68 5.22 -3.67 -2.27
C ALA A 68 5.09 -3.21 -3.73
N ILE A 69 4.08 -3.69 -4.47
CA ILE A 69 3.78 -3.21 -5.83
C ILE A 69 3.24 -1.79 -5.77
N ILE A 70 2.27 -1.53 -4.90
CA ILE A 70 1.67 -0.20 -4.70
C ILE A 70 2.71 0.81 -4.24
N GLU A 71 3.52 0.47 -3.23
CA GLU A 71 4.58 1.33 -2.71
C GLU A 71 5.65 1.63 -3.77
N ARG A 72 6.06 0.63 -4.55
CA ARG A 72 6.99 0.83 -5.66
C ARG A 72 6.41 1.75 -6.73
N HIS A 73 5.12 1.64 -7.03
CA HIS A 73 4.44 2.53 -7.96
C HIS A 73 4.44 3.98 -7.45
N PHE A 74 4.07 4.21 -6.20
CA PHE A 74 4.09 5.54 -5.59
C PHE A 74 5.51 6.12 -5.51
N ALA A 75 6.51 5.33 -5.10
CA ALA A 75 7.89 5.77 -5.04
C ALA A 75 8.43 6.15 -6.43
N TRP A 76 8.09 5.37 -7.44
CA TRP A 76 8.43 5.67 -8.84
C TRP A 76 7.74 6.96 -9.31
N ALA A 77 6.43 7.09 -9.11
CA ALA A 77 5.68 8.28 -9.53
C ALA A 77 6.24 9.54 -8.87
N LYS A 78 6.54 9.47 -7.57
CA LYS A 78 7.17 10.59 -6.83
C LYS A 78 8.51 11.00 -7.42
N ARG A 79 9.37 10.02 -7.74
CA ARG A 79 10.71 10.28 -8.28
C ARG A 79 10.68 10.79 -9.72
N TYR A 80 9.87 10.20 -10.59
CA TYR A 80 9.85 10.52 -12.02
C TYR A 80 9.06 11.79 -12.36
N PHE A 81 7.94 12.02 -11.67
CA PHE A 81 7.13 13.22 -11.87
C PHE A 81 7.45 14.34 -10.88
N GLY A 82 8.51 14.18 -10.07
CA GLY A 82 8.98 15.22 -9.16
C GLY A 82 8.00 15.56 -8.03
N LEU A 83 7.11 14.65 -7.64
CA LEU A 83 6.17 14.88 -6.52
C LEU A 83 6.87 14.99 -5.15
N GLU A 84 8.18 14.73 -5.07
CA GLU A 84 8.96 14.93 -3.85
C GLU A 84 9.81 16.20 -3.90
N SER A 85 10.21 16.64 -5.11
CA SER A 85 11.13 17.75 -5.34
C SER A 85 10.45 19.05 -5.77
N ALA A 86 9.16 19.01 -6.12
CA ALA A 86 8.44 20.19 -6.57
C ALA A 86 8.21 21.17 -5.40
N ARG A 87 8.63 22.42 -5.60
CA ARG A 87 8.43 23.51 -4.63
C ARG A 87 7.09 24.17 -4.92
N TRP A 88 6.01 23.62 -4.38
CA TRP A 88 4.68 24.23 -4.53
C TRP A 88 4.46 25.37 -3.53
N ARG A 89 3.82 26.43 -3.99
CA ARG A 89 3.34 27.52 -3.12
C ARG A 89 1.95 27.18 -2.57
N GLY A 90 1.90 26.19 -1.67
CA GLY A 90 0.69 25.79 -0.95
C GLY A 90 0.10 24.43 -1.35
N LEU A 91 -0.80 23.92 -0.49
CA LEU A 91 -1.36 22.57 -0.59
C LEU A 91 -2.23 22.37 -1.84
N VAL A 92 -2.97 23.39 -2.27
CA VAL A 92 -3.86 23.29 -3.44
C VAL A 92 -3.06 23.00 -4.71
N ALA A 93 -1.94 23.70 -4.92
CA ALA A 93 -1.06 23.48 -6.07
C ALA A 93 -0.42 22.07 -6.03
N ALA A 94 -0.06 21.59 -4.85
CA ALA A 94 0.45 20.23 -4.67
C ALA A 94 -0.61 19.17 -5.02
N TYR A 95 -1.85 19.35 -4.55
CA TYR A 95 -2.97 18.45 -4.86
C TYR A 95 -3.33 18.46 -6.34
N GLN A 96 -3.43 19.62 -6.97
CA GLN A 96 -3.72 19.74 -8.39
C GLN A 96 -2.64 19.05 -9.24
N HIS A 97 -1.37 19.30 -8.95
CA HIS A 97 -0.28 18.66 -9.68
C HIS A 97 -0.30 17.14 -9.51
N THR A 98 -0.50 16.66 -8.28
CA THR A 98 -0.61 15.23 -7.97
C THR A 98 -1.78 14.59 -8.73
N ALA A 99 -2.96 15.23 -8.72
CA ALA A 99 -4.15 14.75 -9.42
C ALA A 99 -3.96 14.67 -10.94
N LEU A 100 -3.29 15.66 -11.54
CA LEU A 100 -2.97 15.67 -12.96
C LEU A 100 -2.01 14.54 -13.33
N VAL A 101 -0.96 14.31 -12.54
CA VAL A 101 0.00 13.22 -12.75
C VAL A 101 -0.71 11.87 -12.76
N TYR A 102 -1.54 11.57 -11.76
CA TYR A 102 -2.28 10.30 -11.73
C TYR A 102 -3.31 10.18 -12.86
N SER A 103 -3.98 11.27 -13.24
CA SER A 103 -4.91 11.28 -14.37
C SER A 103 -4.22 10.90 -15.68
N VAL A 104 -3.04 11.48 -15.95
CA VAL A 104 -2.24 11.15 -17.14
C VAL A 104 -1.75 9.71 -17.10
N MET A 105 -1.25 9.24 -15.96
CA MET A 105 -0.81 7.85 -15.79
C MET A 105 -1.94 6.84 -16.06
N LEU A 106 -3.14 7.11 -15.55
CA LEU A 106 -4.33 6.29 -15.82
C LEU A 106 -4.71 6.34 -17.31
N GLY A 107 -4.67 7.51 -17.94
CA GLY A 107 -4.91 7.66 -19.38
C GLY A 107 -3.95 6.83 -20.24
N VAL A 108 -2.66 6.82 -19.89
CA VAL A 108 -1.65 5.98 -20.55
C VAL A 108 -1.94 4.51 -20.33
N ALA A 109 -2.27 4.09 -19.10
CA ALA A 109 -2.60 2.70 -18.80
C ALA A 109 -3.84 2.22 -19.56
N LEU A 110 -4.89 3.03 -19.64
CA LEU A 110 -6.10 2.75 -20.42
C LEU A 110 -5.81 2.65 -21.92
N THR A 111 -4.98 3.55 -22.45
CA THR A 111 -4.59 3.54 -23.86
C THR A 111 -3.75 2.30 -24.18
N ALA A 112 -2.79 1.97 -23.33
CA ALA A 112 -1.98 0.75 -23.42
C ALA A 112 -2.86 -0.52 -23.41
N HIS A 113 -3.87 -0.55 -22.54
CA HIS A 113 -4.83 -1.66 -22.49
C HIS A 113 -5.66 -1.77 -23.77
N ARG A 114 -6.18 -0.64 -24.29
CA ARG A 114 -6.93 -0.60 -25.56
C ARG A 114 -6.10 -1.06 -26.75
N LEU A 115 -4.79 -0.79 -26.73
CA LEU A 115 -3.86 -1.23 -27.76
C LEU A 115 -3.38 -2.68 -27.56
N GLN A 116 -3.92 -3.43 -26.59
CA GLN A 116 -3.48 -4.78 -26.23
C GLN A 116 -1.99 -4.88 -25.85
N ARG A 117 -1.45 -3.78 -25.32
CA ARG A 117 -0.05 -3.65 -24.88
C ARG A 117 0.02 -3.27 -23.40
N PRO A 118 -0.57 -4.08 -22.48
CA PRO A 118 -0.66 -3.72 -21.06
C PRO A 118 0.71 -3.58 -20.38
N GLU A 119 1.77 -4.15 -20.95
CA GLU A 119 3.13 -4.00 -20.46
C GLU A 119 3.63 -2.54 -20.53
N LEU A 120 3.03 -1.71 -21.39
CA LEU A 120 3.35 -0.28 -21.49
C LEU A 120 2.81 0.53 -20.30
N ALA A 121 1.75 0.09 -19.64
CA ALA A 121 1.16 0.77 -18.48
C ALA A 121 2.13 0.86 -17.29
N GLY A 122 3.05 -0.11 -17.16
CA GLY A 122 4.07 -0.16 -16.12
C GLY A 122 5.49 0.10 -16.60
N SER A 123 5.70 0.33 -17.91
CA SER A 123 7.04 0.43 -18.49
C SER A 123 7.67 1.79 -18.23
N ARG A 124 8.46 1.84 -17.15
CA ARG A 124 9.16 3.01 -16.59
C ARG A 124 9.96 3.85 -17.60
N THR A 125 10.41 3.25 -18.69
CA THR A 125 11.24 3.87 -19.75
C THR A 125 10.52 4.05 -21.08
N LYS A 126 9.33 3.47 -21.28
CA LYS A 126 8.61 3.52 -22.58
C LYS A 126 7.46 4.52 -22.64
N VAL A 127 7.04 5.05 -21.48
CA VAL A 127 6.11 6.19 -21.41
C VAL A 127 6.83 7.50 -21.82
N LEU A 128 8.15 7.54 -21.71
CA LEU A 128 8.98 8.60 -22.25
C LEU A 128 9.44 8.19 -23.65
N ALA A 129 8.76 8.68 -24.69
CA ALA A 129 9.33 8.66 -26.02
C ALA A 129 10.58 9.56 -26.02
N MET A 130 11.76 8.98 -25.75
CA MET A 130 13.01 9.66 -26.06
C MET A 130 13.10 9.71 -27.59
N LYS A 131 12.72 10.86 -28.15
CA LYS A 131 12.96 11.20 -29.54
C LYS A 131 14.49 11.25 -29.71
N THR A 132 15.09 10.15 -30.13
CA THR A 132 16.38 10.22 -30.82
C THR A 132 16.08 10.92 -32.14
N LEU A 133 16.34 12.23 -32.18
CA LEU A 133 16.45 12.97 -33.43
C LEU A 133 17.58 12.34 -34.27
N PRO A 134 17.43 12.37 -35.61
CA PRO A 134 18.03 11.41 -36.55
C PRO A 134 19.55 11.32 -36.53
#